data_AF-A0A0A1U9G7-F1
#
_entry.id   AF-A0A0A1U9G7-F1
#
_cell.length_a   1.000
_cell.length_b   1.000
_cell.length_c   1.000
_cell.angle_alpha   90.00
_cell.angle_beta   90.00
_cell.angle_gamma   90.00
#
_symmetry.space_group_name_H-M   'P 1'
#
loop_
_entity.id
_entity.type
_entity.pdbx_description
1 polymer ?
#
loop_
_entity_poly.entity_id
_entity_poly.type
_entity_poly.pdbx_seq_one_letter_code
_entity_poly.pdbx_strand_id
1 'polypeptide(L)'
;MSKPTPQYLKWTDVEPTFLQNFQTSILHFIDFEFANSYNAIPKTNEIGISTVSLSNPAEHDSFHVIIRCKKSDKYTFRIHGINSNSLIYPTPGVGFSQFIDYMSKYSGLKIFVVKDEKVGGGDVKVMNSIFKTSDIQYTILTHHMLISCILHHFNVEFDEFSIKGEVNMFYKHLHVSEKCEYHTKLDKKFHCALSDARNTALTVFASLKALCNELVFHNTELIPFYEVPKFDMSDGSSFVLCFCNTFGTRNSVYEILMEEVTYQNGKLIECEKDEMCFEHFVPPQVKGQAHPEIYEKLTSAYPDVENHNEKAFENVSQYLKDHSGMYLVNFGFVYKETDFDFSEMYLKTKLAMCKILYAQCGGKGKFSDLIFYNKIEELGDAILVSQKEKEKTKEFVCNIHKKTEFEKSCVCEVKEKYLRGLEEFAKHREICEQLGKDMKIFFEEVRKLKEKEKKKWEENKEKKLQISEQKKEEEKKSTFQKEGSKTKEKGQQKTQKRESRKQRKLNREKIELRLLKDLQKGNTDDDINNEEEKSTDKKE
;
A
#
# COMPACT_ATOMS: atom_id res chain seq x y z
N MET A 1 41.86 -7.33 15.75
CA MET A 1 40.87 -7.38 14.65
C MET A 1 39.87 -6.26 14.89
N SER A 2 39.86 -5.25 14.02
CA SER A 2 38.97 -4.09 14.09
C SER A 2 37.52 -4.50 13.84
N LYS A 3 36.57 -3.85 14.53
CA LYS A 3 35.13 -4.05 14.29
C LYS A 3 34.77 -3.52 12.89
N PRO A 4 34.02 -4.26 12.06
CA PRO A 4 33.56 -3.74 10.77
C PRO A 4 32.76 -2.46 10.98
N THR A 5 33.14 -1.43 10.24
CA THR A 5 32.54 -0.07 10.21
C THR A 5 31.42 -0.09 9.12
N PRO A 6 30.46 0.85 9.07
CA PRO A 6 29.17 0.66 8.39
C PRO A 6 29.27 0.15 6.95
N GLN A 7 28.56 -0.95 6.65
CA GLN A 7 28.42 -1.52 5.30
C GLN A 7 27.39 -0.76 4.45
N TYR A 8 26.51 0.01 5.08
CA TYR A 8 25.45 0.76 4.42
C TYR A 8 25.76 2.26 4.39
N LEU A 9 25.77 2.84 3.20
CA LEU A 9 25.87 4.27 2.96
C LEU A 9 24.50 4.84 2.60
N LYS A 10 24.14 5.97 3.20
CA LYS A 10 22.89 6.65 2.82
C LYS A 10 23.04 7.22 1.41
N TRP A 11 21.96 7.14 0.63
CA TRP A 11 21.92 7.69 -0.72
C TRP A 11 22.38 9.15 -0.78
N THR A 12 21.96 9.99 0.18
CA THR A 12 22.35 11.41 0.27
C THR A 12 23.85 11.65 0.32
N ASP A 13 24.62 10.68 0.84
CA ASP A 13 26.07 10.78 0.96
C ASP A 13 26.78 10.27 -0.32
N VAL A 14 26.10 9.45 -1.12
CA VAL A 14 26.61 8.81 -2.35
C VAL A 14 26.25 9.62 -3.60
N GLU A 15 25.07 10.23 -3.60
CA GLU A 15 24.45 10.93 -4.74
C GLU A 15 25.39 11.90 -5.47
N PRO A 16 26.14 12.80 -4.78
CA PRO A 16 27.00 13.74 -5.49
C PRO A 16 28.13 13.06 -6.29
N THR A 17 28.64 11.94 -5.79
CA THR A 17 29.71 11.20 -6.47
C THR A 17 29.14 10.32 -7.58
N PHE A 18 27.95 9.74 -7.38
CA PHE A 18 27.22 9.01 -8.41
C PHE A 18 26.95 9.91 -9.63
N LEU A 19 26.44 11.12 -9.42
CA LEU A 19 26.11 12.07 -10.49
C LEU A 19 27.31 12.51 -11.34
N GLN A 20 28.54 12.32 -10.88
CA GLN A 20 29.73 12.62 -11.70
C GLN A 20 29.90 11.62 -12.85
N ASN A 21 29.47 10.35 -12.66
CA ASN A 21 29.78 9.25 -13.57
C ASN A 21 28.58 8.31 -13.79
N PHE A 22 27.35 8.80 -13.58
CA PHE A 22 26.15 7.97 -13.45
C PHE A 22 25.85 7.12 -14.70
N GLN A 23 26.13 7.62 -15.92
CA GLN A 23 25.92 6.88 -17.17
C GLN A 23 26.72 5.56 -17.23
N THR A 24 27.91 5.52 -16.61
CA THR A 24 28.77 4.32 -16.60
C THR A 24 28.68 3.53 -15.29
N SER A 25 27.93 4.04 -14.32
CA SER A 25 27.75 3.39 -13.02
C SER A 25 26.95 2.10 -13.19
N ILE A 26 27.44 1.04 -12.55
CA ILE A 26 26.75 -0.25 -12.49
C ILE A 26 25.64 -0.17 -11.43
N LEU A 27 24.43 -0.48 -11.86
CA LEU A 27 23.24 -0.51 -11.02
C LEU A 27 22.73 -1.94 -10.91
N HIS A 28 22.31 -2.30 -9.70
CA HIS A 28 21.74 -3.62 -9.40
C HIS A 28 20.26 -3.43 -9.08
N PHE A 29 19.40 -3.64 -10.06
CA PHE A 29 17.96 -3.66 -9.86
C PHE A 29 17.60 -4.96 -9.18
N ILE A 30 16.93 -4.88 -8.03
CA ILE A 30 16.69 -6.04 -7.16
C ILE A 30 15.24 -6.07 -6.70
N ASP A 31 14.69 -7.27 -6.65
CA ASP A 31 13.38 -7.56 -6.08
C ASP A 31 13.44 -8.86 -5.26
N PHE A 32 12.60 -8.94 -4.23
CA PHE A 32 12.47 -10.11 -3.38
C PHE A 32 11.01 -10.54 -3.30
N GLU A 33 10.75 -11.82 -3.56
CA GLU A 33 9.48 -12.40 -3.16
C GLU A 33 9.53 -12.88 -1.71
N PHE A 34 8.45 -12.63 -0.97
CA PHE A 34 8.33 -13.00 0.43
C PHE A 34 7.36 -14.15 0.65
N ALA A 35 7.87 -15.24 1.24
CA ALA A 35 7.02 -16.30 1.79
C ALA A 35 6.29 -15.88 3.08
N ASN A 36 6.78 -14.86 3.79
CA ASN A 36 6.10 -14.30 4.96
C ASN A 36 6.54 -12.86 5.24
N SER A 37 5.61 -11.92 5.12
CA SER A 37 5.85 -10.47 5.28
C SER A 37 5.58 -9.93 6.69
N TYR A 38 4.96 -10.71 7.59
CA TYR A 38 4.56 -10.25 8.92
C TYR A 38 5.70 -10.21 9.94
N ASN A 39 6.87 -10.74 9.59
CA ASN A 39 8.04 -10.70 10.46
C ASN A 39 8.74 -9.33 10.40
N ALA A 40 9.45 -8.96 11.48
CA ALA A 40 10.25 -7.74 11.52
C ALA A 40 11.28 -7.67 10.37
N ILE A 41 11.84 -8.81 9.99
CA ILE A 41 12.57 -9.04 8.74
C ILE A 41 11.79 -10.09 7.97
N PRO A 42 11.20 -9.75 6.80
CA PRO A 42 10.46 -10.69 5.99
C PRO A 42 11.27 -11.93 5.62
N LYS A 43 10.60 -13.07 5.45
CA LYS A 43 11.24 -14.29 4.97
C LYS A 43 11.09 -14.37 3.46
N THR A 44 12.20 -14.25 2.74
CA THR A 44 12.23 -14.38 1.29
C THR A 44 12.14 -15.84 0.84
N ASN A 45 11.45 -16.07 -0.28
CA ASN A 45 11.45 -17.32 -1.04
C ASN A 45 11.97 -17.17 -2.47
N GLU A 46 12.30 -15.95 -2.91
CA GLU A 46 12.93 -15.68 -4.20
C GLU A 46 13.77 -14.41 -4.12
N ILE A 47 14.90 -14.39 -4.81
CA ILE A 47 15.72 -13.21 -5.06
C ILE A 47 15.93 -13.10 -6.57
N GLY A 48 15.69 -11.92 -7.14
CA GLY A 48 15.97 -11.61 -8.53
C GLY A 48 16.76 -10.32 -8.67
N ILE A 49 17.78 -10.33 -9.54
CA ILE A 49 18.63 -9.18 -9.81
C ILE A 49 18.89 -9.06 -11.29
N SER A 50 18.71 -7.85 -11.80
CA SER A 50 19.17 -7.42 -13.13
C SER A 50 20.24 -6.35 -12.96
N THR A 51 21.44 -6.61 -13.50
CA THR A 51 22.57 -5.68 -13.41
C THR A 51 22.78 -4.99 -14.76
N VAL A 52 22.73 -3.66 -14.76
CA VAL A 52 22.80 -2.81 -15.96
C VAL A 52 23.69 -1.58 -15.68
N SER A 53 24.02 -0.83 -16.73
CA SER A 53 24.59 0.52 -16.63
C SER A 53 23.62 1.52 -17.23
N LEU A 54 23.50 2.74 -16.70
CA LEU A 54 22.51 3.71 -17.21
C LEU A 54 22.72 4.16 -18.67
N SER A 55 23.92 3.97 -19.23
CA SER A 55 24.18 4.21 -20.65
C SER A 55 23.71 3.07 -21.56
N ASN A 56 23.37 1.90 -21.02
CA ASN A 56 23.03 0.72 -21.82
C ASN A 56 21.93 -0.12 -21.15
N PRO A 57 20.74 -0.21 -21.74
CA PRO A 57 19.63 -1.01 -21.24
C PRO A 57 19.86 -2.52 -21.34
N ALA A 58 20.87 -2.98 -22.09
CA ALA A 58 21.23 -4.39 -22.13
C ALA A 58 21.72 -4.87 -20.75
N GLU A 59 21.17 -6.00 -20.30
CA GLU A 59 21.59 -6.67 -19.06
C GLU A 59 23.04 -7.16 -19.19
N HIS A 60 23.91 -6.70 -18.27
CA HIS A 60 25.30 -7.17 -18.20
C HIS A 60 25.39 -8.57 -17.60
N ASP A 61 24.59 -8.80 -16.55
CA ASP A 61 24.53 -10.04 -15.79
C ASP A 61 23.20 -10.07 -15.00
N SER A 62 22.78 -11.24 -14.58
CA SER A 62 21.64 -11.42 -13.68
C SER A 62 21.91 -12.46 -12.61
N PHE A 63 21.17 -12.37 -11.52
CA PHE A 63 21.16 -13.37 -10.46
C PHE A 63 19.73 -13.74 -10.13
N HIS A 64 19.50 -15.03 -9.94
CA HIS A 64 18.21 -15.55 -9.54
C HIS A 64 18.37 -16.77 -8.66
N VAL A 65 17.60 -16.82 -7.57
CA VAL A 65 17.51 -18.01 -6.72
C VAL A 65 16.13 -18.11 -6.07
N ILE A 66 15.51 -19.28 -6.17
CA ILE A 66 14.36 -19.66 -5.33
C ILE A 66 14.89 -20.25 -4.03
N ILE A 67 14.42 -19.74 -2.89
CA ILE A 67 14.92 -20.09 -1.56
C ILE A 67 13.86 -20.87 -0.79
N ARG A 68 14.29 -21.95 -0.14
CA ARG A 68 13.44 -22.75 0.73
C ARG A 68 13.03 -21.96 1.97
N CYS A 69 11.72 -21.83 2.19
CA CYS A 69 11.12 -21.24 3.38
C CYS A 69 10.11 -22.21 4.01
N LYS A 70 10.43 -22.74 5.20
CA LYS A 70 9.59 -23.70 5.95
C LYS A 70 8.27 -23.12 6.49
N LYS A 71 8.11 -21.79 6.47
CA LYS A 71 6.95 -21.09 7.04
C LYS A 71 6.40 -20.10 6.00
N SER A 72 5.89 -20.65 4.90
CA SER A 72 5.15 -19.86 3.91
C SER A 72 3.72 -19.62 4.37
N ASP A 73 3.23 -18.42 4.10
CA ASP A 73 1.80 -18.16 4.09
C ASP A 73 1.15 -18.93 2.91
N LYS A 74 -0.10 -19.38 3.08
CA LYS A 74 -0.89 -19.92 1.97
C LYS A 74 -1.20 -18.83 0.94
N TYR A 75 -1.35 -17.60 1.38
CA TYR A 75 -1.62 -16.46 0.51
C TYR A 75 -0.45 -16.18 -0.44
N THR A 76 0.80 -16.30 0.01
CA THR A 76 1.99 -16.05 -0.84
C THR A 76 2.16 -17.07 -1.95
N PHE A 77 1.68 -18.32 -1.77
CA PHE A 77 1.64 -19.31 -2.86
C PHE A 77 0.71 -18.86 -3.99
N ARG A 78 -0.41 -18.19 -3.69
CA ARG A 78 -1.34 -17.69 -4.71
C ARG A 78 -0.76 -16.56 -5.55
N ILE A 79 0.22 -15.82 -5.01
CA ILE A 79 0.85 -14.69 -5.70
C ILE A 79 2.09 -15.15 -6.49
N HIS A 80 2.97 -15.95 -5.89
CA HIS A 80 4.27 -16.28 -6.52
C HIS A 80 4.28 -17.67 -7.16
N GLY A 81 3.32 -18.55 -6.82
CA GLY A 81 3.26 -19.93 -7.30
C GLY A 81 4.33 -20.86 -6.71
N ILE A 82 5.20 -20.35 -5.84
CA ILE A 82 6.36 -21.07 -5.31
C ILE A 82 5.96 -21.98 -4.15
N ASN A 83 6.12 -23.29 -4.32
CA ASN A 83 6.11 -24.23 -3.19
C ASN A 83 7.42 -24.15 -2.40
N SER A 84 7.55 -23.15 -1.53
CA SER A 84 8.80 -22.84 -0.82
C SER A 84 9.24 -23.90 0.21
N ASN A 85 8.42 -24.92 0.47
CA ASN A 85 8.79 -26.04 1.35
C ASN A 85 9.59 -27.13 0.63
N SER A 86 9.70 -27.07 -0.69
CA SER A 86 10.40 -28.08 -1.48
C SER A 86 11.87 -28.21 -1.07
N LEU A 87 12.35 -29.45 -0.95
CA LEU A 87 13.73 -29.76 -0.58
C LEU A 87 14.72 -29.50 -1.73
N ILE A 88 14.23 -29.32 -2.96
CA ILE A 88 15.06 -29.05 -4.14
C ILE A 88 15.68 -27.64 -4.10
N TYR A 89 15.05 -26.71 -3.38
CA TYR A 89 15.53 -25.34 -3.27
C TYR A 89 16.59 -25.18 -2.18
N PRO A 90 17.61 -24.34 -2.39
CA PRO A 90 18.64 -24.07 -1.39
C PRO A 90 18.03 -23.53 -0.09
N THR A 91 18.72 -23.80 1.01
CA THR A 91 18.38 -23.16 2.29
C THR A 91 18.69 -21.67 2.26
N PRO A 92 18.07 -20.84 3.12
CA PRO A 92 18.37 -19.40 3.16
C PRO A 92 19.86 -19.09 3.29
N GLY A 93 20.60 -19.84 4.12
CA GLY A 93 22.05 -19.65 4.25
C GLY A 93 22.79 -19.86 2.93
N VAL A 94 22.43 -20.91 2.18
CA VAL A 94 23.06 -21.21 0.87
C VAL A 94 22.67 -20.18 -0.18
N GLY A 95 21.38 -19.84 -0.29
CA GLY A 95 20.91 -18.85 -1.26
C GLY A 95 21.49 -17.45 -1.01
N PHE A 96 21.63 -17.04 0.26
CA PHE A 96 22.26 -15.77 0.61
C PHE A 96 23.77 -15.77 0.36
N SER A 97 24.46 -16.89 0.60
CA SER A 97 25.87 -17.02 0.22
C SER A 97 26.05 -16.89 -1.29
N GLN A 98 25.22 -17.56 -2.10
CA GLN A 98 25.25 -17.44 -3.57
C GLN A 98 25.02 -15.99 -4.03
N PHE A 99 24.12 -15.27 -3.37
CA PHE A 99 23.89 -13.85 -3.64
C PHE A 99 25.10 -12.98 -3.28
N ILE A 100 25.72 -13.20 -2.12
CA ILE A 100 26.96 -12.48 -1.73
C ILE A 100 28.10 -12.77 -2.70
N ASP A 101 28.25 -14.02 -3.14
CA ASP A 101 29.26 -14.43 -4.12
C ASP A 101 29.04 -13.74 -5.47
N TYR A 102 27.78 -13.66 -5.93
CA TYR A 102 27.41 -12.88 -7.12
C TYR A 102 27.81 -11.41 -6.99
N MET A 103 27.47 -10.76 -5.87
CA MET A 103 27.79 -9.35 -5.65
C MET A 103 29.29 -9.07 -5.53
N SER A 104 30.06 -10.07 -5.09
CA SER A 104 31.52 -9.97 -4.95
C SER A 104 32.25 -9.94 -6.30
N LYS A 105 31.58 -10.29 -7.41
CA LYS A 105 32.12 -10.12 -8.78
C LYS A 105 32.35 -8.66 -9.15
N TYR A 106 31.58 -7.74 -8.56
CA TYR A 106 31.65 -6.32 -8.86
C TYR A 106 32.58 -5.64 -7.86
N SER A 107 33.37 -4.66 -8.31
CA SER A 107 34.22 -3.84 -7.45
C SER A 107 33.47 -2.61 -6.89
N GLY A 108 33.99 -2.00 -5.83
CA GLY A 108 33.48 -0.74 -5.27
C GLY A 108 32.11 -0.83 -4.56
N LEU A 109 31.49 0.34 -4.40
CA LEU A 109 30.17 0.51 -3.78
C LEU A 109 29.07 -0.10 -4.67
N LYS A 110 28.19 -0.92 -4.09
CA LYS A 110 27.02 -1.46 -4.78
C LYS A 110 25.85 -0.51 -4.68
N ILE A 111 25.25 -0.17 -5.81
CA ILE A 111 24.07 0.69 -5.88
C ILE A 111 22.86 -0.19 -6.19
N PHE A 112 22.04 -0.47 -5.18
CA PHE A 112 20.82 -1.27 -5.33
C PHE A 112 19.62 -0.39 -5.60
N VAL A 113 18.89 -0.67 -6.68
CA VAL A 113 17.67 0.04 -7.07
C VAL A 113 16.48 -0.88 -6.80
N VAL A 114 15.57 -0.43 -5.93
CA VAL A 114 14.35 -1.18 -5.56
C VAL A 114 13.09 -0.52 -6.13
N LYS A 115 12.04 -1.32 -6.33
CA LYS A 115 10.74 -0.84 -6.79
C LYS A 115 9.98 0.01 -5.77
N ASP A 116 10.31 -0.16 -4.50
CA ASP A 116 9.59 0.44 -3.37
C ASP A 116 9.34 1.95 -3.49
N GLU A 117 8.22 2.43 -2.93
CA GLU A 117 7.94 3.88 -2.86
C GLU A 117 8.85 4.61 -1.85
N LYS A 118 9.45 3.87 -0.90
CA LYS A 118 10.29 4.40 0.18
C LYS A 118 11.41 3.43 0.57
N VAL A 119 12.59 3.98 0.83
CA VAL A 119 13.71 3.24 1.42
C VAL A 119 13.35 2.85 2.86
N GLY A 120 13.03 1.57 3.07
CA GLY A 120 12.61 1.03 4.36
C GLY A 120 11.61 -0.13 4.29
N GLY A 121 11.21 -0.54 3.08
CA GLY A 121 10.36 -1.69 2.81
C GLY A 121 11.00 -3.05 3.13
N GLY A 122 10.33 -4.11 2.67
CA GLY A 122 10.74 -5.49 2.93
C GLY A 122 12.13 -5.81 2.39
N ASP A 123 12.40 -5.39 1.15
CA ASP A 123 13.64 -5.65 0.42
C ASP A 123 14.84 -5.08 1.17
N VAL A 124 14.73 -3.82 1.60
CA VAL A 124 15.76 -3.11 2.37
C VAL A 124 16.09 -3.85 3.67
N LYS A 125 15.06 -4.34 4.38
CA LYS A 125 15.26 -5.09 5.63
C LYS A 125 15.96 -6.42 5.40
N VAL A 126 15.62 -7.13 4.32
CA VAL A 126 16.25 -8.40 3.96
C VAL A 126 17.68 -8.18 3.49
N MET A 127 17.94 -7.22 2.60
CA MET A 127 19.29 -6.86 2.16
C MET A 127 20.20 -6.49 3.34
N ASN A 128 19.71 -5.62 4.25
CA ASN A 128 20.46 -5.26 5.45
C ASN A 128 20.76 -6.47 6.34
N SER A 129 19.88 -7.47 6.38
CA SER A 129 20.11 -8.70 7.12
C SER A 129 21.15 -9.60 6.45
N ILE A 130 21.15 -9.67 5.11
CA ILE A 130 22.09 -10.50 4.33
C ILE A 130 23.50 -9.92 4.42
N PHE A 131 23.66 -8.61 4.19
CA PHE A 131 24.98 -7.99 4.13
C PHE A 131 25.62 -7.72 5.48
N LYS A 132 24.87 -7.83 6.60
CA LYS A 132 25.33 -7.56 7.97
C LYS A 132 26.69 -8.19 8.32
N THR A 133 27.00 -9.34 7.74
CA THR A 133 28.24 -10.09 8.01
C THR A 133 29.20 -10.12 6.81
N SER A 134 28.96 -9.34 5.76
CA SER A 134 29.77 -9.28 4.54
C SER A 134 30.63 -8.00 4.48
N ASP A 135 31.75 -8.00 3.77
CA ASP A 135 32.55 -6.78 3.59
C ASP A 135 32.03 -5.89 2.43
N ILE A 136 30.85 -6.20 1.89
CA ILE A 136 30.25 -5.47 0.76
C ILE A 136 29.75 -4.12 1.26
N GLN A 137 30.27 -3.05 0.65
CA GLN A 137 29.73 -1.71 0.81
C GLN A 137 28.58 -1.50 -0.17
N TYR A 138 27.45 -0.99 0.30
CA TYR A 138 26.28 -0.77 -0.54
C TYR A 138 25.47 0.47 -0.14
N THR A 139 24.71 0.98 -1.09
CA THR A 139 23.63 1.93 -0.88
C THR A 139 22.36 1.41 -1.54
N ILE A 140 21.22 1.93 -1.11
CA ILE A 140 19.92 1.57 -1.65
C ILE A 140 19.16 2.85 -1.97
N LEU A 141 18.57 2.89 -3.15
CA LEU A 141 17.62 3.90 -3.57
C LEU A 141 16.43 3.26 -4.27
N THR A 142 15.34 4.00 -4.37
CA THR A 142 14.19 3.55 -5.17
C THR A 142 14.36 3.97 -6.62
N HIS A 143 13.67 3.30 -7.55
CA HIS A 143 13.70 3.73 -8.97
C HIS A 143 13.21 5.17 -9.15
N HIS A 144 12.26 5.63 -8.33
CA HIS A 144 11.73 7.00 -8.39
C HIS A 144 12.82 8.00 -7.98
N MET A 145 13.57 7.69 -6.92
CA MET A 145 14.69 8.51 -6.47
C MET A 145 15.78 8.59 -7.53
N LEU A 146 16.07 7.48 -8.21
CA LEU A 146 17.05 7.44 -9.29
C LEU A 146 16.64 8.36 -10.45
N ILE A 147 15.39 8.23 -10.91
CA ILE A 147 14.84 9.06 -11.99
C ILE A 147 14.90 10.54 -11.59
N SER A 148 14.34 10.90 -10.43
CA SER A 148 14.30 12.29 -9.96
C SER A 148 15.70 12.90 -9.80
N CYS A 149 16.66 12.14 -9.28
CA CYS A 149 18.05 12.60 -9.12
C CYS A 149 18.68 12.96 -10.47
N ILE A 150 18.50 12.13 -11.49
CA ILE A 150 19.03 12.36 -12.83
C ILE A 150 18.32 13.53 -13.50
N LEU A 151 16.98 13.62 -13.41
CA LEU A 151 16.22 14.73 -13.99
C LEU A 151 16.62 16.07 -13.36
N HIS A 152 16.80 16.13 -12.04
CA HIS A 152 17.32 17.32 -11.35
C HIS A 152 18.73 17.70 -11.80
N HIS A 153 19.60 16.72 -12.07
CA HIS A 153 20.95 17.00 -12.58
C HIS A 153 20.93 17.75 -13.91
N PHE A 154 19.94 17.47 -14.78
CA PHE A 154 19.73 18.17 -16.04
C PHE A 154 18.78 19.38 -15.94
N ASN A 155 18.35 19.77 -14.74
CA ASN A 155 17.36 20.84 -14.52
C ASN A 155 16.04 20.63 -15.29
N VAL A 156 15.62 19.38 -15.49
CA VAL A 156 14.32 19.08 -16.07
C VAL A 156 13.24 19.37 -15.02
N GLU A 157 12.24 20.19 -15.39
CA GLU A 157 11.08 20.44 -14.53
C GLU A 157 10.11 19.25 -14.57
N PHE A 158 9.74 18.73 -13.40
CA PHE A 158 8.77 17.65 -13.27
C PHE A 158 8.01 17.73 -11.95
N ASP A 159 6.84 17.09 -11.89
CA ASP A 159 6.09 16.87 -10.66
C ASP A 159 6.44 15.50 -10.05
N GLU A 160 7.10 15.49 -8.88
CA GLU A 160 7.47 14.27 -8.16
C GLU A 160 6.27 13.34 -7.90
N PHE A 161 5.07 13.89 -7.70
CA PHE A 161 3.88 13.09 -7.47
C PHE A 161 3.42 12.39 -8.75
N SER A 162 3.49 13.10 -9.88
CA SER A 162 3.15 12.58 -11.19
C SER A 162 4.13 11.49 -11.64
N ILE A 163 5.45 11.70 -11.47
CA ILE A 163 6.47 10.67 -11.76
C ILE A 163 6.18 9.38 -10.99
N LYS A 164 5.87 9.47 -9.69
CA LYS A 164 5.59 8.26 -8.89
C LYS A 164 4.41 7.46 -9.44
N GLY A 165 3.36 8.15 -9.89
CA GLY A 165 2.20 7.52 -10.52
C GLY A 165 2.55 6.90 -11.86
N GLU A 166 3.14 7.69 -12.77
CA GLU A 166 3.46 7.28 -14.13
C GLU A 166 4.44 6.12 -14.15
N VAL A 167 5.56 6.20 -13.43
CA VAL A 167 6.58 5.15 -13.39
C VAL A 167 6.00 3.83 -12.87
N ASN A 168 5.07 3.87 -11.90
CA ASN A 168 4.36 2.68 -11.45
C ASN A 168 3.39 2.13 -12.53
N MET A 169 2.82 2.98 -13.37
CA MET A 169 2.01 2.58 -14.53
C MET A 169 2.87 1.94 -15.61
N PHE A 170 3.98 2.58 -16.00
CA PHE A 170 4.98 2.03 -16.91
C PHE A 170 5.40 0.62 -16.48
N TYR A 171 5.75 0.45 -15.21
CA TYR A 171 6.13 -0.85 -14.66
C TYR A 171 5.05 -1.91 -14.87
N LYS A 172 3.80 -1.59 -14.56
CA LYS A 172 2.68 -2.55 -14.61
C LYS A 172 2.44 -3.05 -16.02
N HIS A 173 2.57 -2.19 -17.01
CA HIS A 173 2.19 -2.54 -18.37
C HIS A 173 3.36 -2.92 -19.26
N LEU A 174 4.59 -2.82 -18.75
CA LEU A 174 5.77 -3.17 -19.51
C LEU A 174 5.73 -4.62 -19.94
N HIS A 175 5.40 -5.56 -19.03
CA HIS A 175 5.28 -7.03 -19.22
C HIS A 175 6.19 -7.71 -20.28
N VAL A 176 7.34 -7.12 -20.60
CA VAL A 176 8.23 -7.54 -21.69
C VAL A 176 9.43 -8.33 -21.19
N SER A 177 9.71 -8.28 -19.88
CA SER A 177 10.86 -8.99 -19.33
C SER A 177 10.60 -10.49 -19.22
N GLU A 178 11.59 -11.28 -19.62
CA GLU A 178 11.55 -12.73 -19.43
C GLU A 178 11.52 -13.11 -17.94
N LYS A 179 10.58 -14.00 -17.58
CA LYS A 179 10.54 -14.65 -16.26
C LYS A 179 11.66 -15.68 -16.12
N CYS A 180 11.92 -16.11 -14.88
CA CYS A 180 12.84 -17.23 -14.66
C CYS A 180 12.28 -18.55 -15.22
N GLU A 181 13.14 -19.54 -15.45
CA GLU A 181 12.78 -20.84 -16.05
C GLU A 181 11.68 -21.60 -15.27
N TYR A 182 11.58 -21.36 -13.97
CA TYR A 182 10.51 -21.92 -13.15
C TYR A 182 9.15 -21.26 -13.49
N HIS A 183 9.09 -19.93 -13.50
CA HIS A 183 7.85 -19.20 -13.72
C HIS A 183 7.40 -19.16 -15.18
N THR A 184 8.26 -19.42 -16.16
CA THR A 184 7.84 -19.62 -17.56
C THR A 184 6.95 -20.86 -17.74
N LYS A 185 7.00 -21.80 -16.79
CA LYS A 185 6.18 -23.02 -16.77
C LYS A 185 4.89 -22.84 -15.95
N LEU A 186 4.69 -21.67 -15.34
CA LEU A 186 3.51 -21.35 -14.54
C LEU A 186 2.58 -20.39 -15.31
N ASP A 187 1.38 -20.18 -14.77
CA ASP A 187 0.44 -19.16 -15.24
C ASP A 187 1.08 -17.75 -15.21
N LYS A 188 0.72 -16.90 -16.18
CA LYS A 188 1.20 -15.53 -16.32
C LYS A 188 0.94 -14.67 -15.07
N LYS A 189 -0.11 -14.96 -14.30
CA LYS A 189 -0.46 -14.21 -13.09
C LYS A 189 0.58 -14.28 -11.97
N PHE A 190 1.46 -15.28 -11.97
CA PHE A 190 2.42 -15.45 -10.88
C PHE A 190 3.60 -14.48 -11.00
N HIS A 191 3.90 -13.80 -9.90
CA HIS A 191 5.02 -12.87 -9.81
C HIS A 191 6.36 -13.60 -9.75
N CYS A 192 7.40 -12.98 -10.31
CA CYS A 192 8.75 -13.51 -10.37
C CYS A 192 9.74 -12.39 -10.09
N ALA A 193 10.54 -12.52 -9.03
CA ALA A 193 11.50 -11.49 -8.62
C ALA A 193 12.46 -11.07 -9.74
N LEU A 194 12.93 -12.00 -10.58
CA LEU A 194 13.85 -11.66 -11.68
C LEU A 194 13.15 -10.82 -12.76
N SER A 195 11.91 -11.19 -13.10
CA SER A 195 11.09 -10.42 -14.03
C SER A 195 10.83 -9.02 -13.48
N ASP A 196 10.50 -8.93 -12.20
CA ASP A 196 10.20 -7.68 -11.51
C ASP A 196 11.42 -6.75 -11.44
N ALA A 197 12.62 -7.30 -11.16
CA ALA A 197 13.88 -6.56 -11.24
C ALA A 197 14.16 -6.00 -12.64
N ARG A 198 13.97 -6.82 -13.70
CA ARG A 198 14.15 -6.40 -15.10
C ARG A 198 13.15 -5.34 -15.52
N ASN A 199 11.88 -5.52 -15.16
CA ASN A 199 10.83 -4.52 -15.43
C ASN A 199 11.15 -3.20 -14.71
N THR A 200 11.67 -3.25 -13.48
CA THR A 200 12.12 -2.04 -12.76
C THR A 200 13.23 -1.32 -13.53
N ALA A 201 14.21 -2.04 -14.04
CA ALA A 201 15.29 -1.47 -14.85
C ALA A 201 14.76 -0.78 -16.11
N LEU A 202 13.97 -1.50 -16.91
CA LEU A 202 13.41 -0.98 -18.15
C LEU A 202 12.45 0.19 -17.92
N THR A 203 11.73 0.21 -16.80
CA THR A 203 10.88 1.34 -16.39
C THR A 203 11.71 2.61 -16.19
N VAL A 204 12.89 2.50 -15.54
CA VAL A 204 13.82 3.63 -15.39
C VAL A 204 14.29 4.13 -16.75
N PHE A 205 14.72 3.23 -17.64
CA PHE A 205 15.16 3.62 -18.98
C PHE A 205 14.05 4.28 -19.81
N ALA A 206 12.84 3.72 -19.81
CA ALA A 206 11.70 4.27 -20.54
C ALA A 206 11.35 5.68 -20.05
N SER A 207 11.30 5.88 -18.73
CA SER A 207 10.98 7.16 -18.13
C SER A 207 12.04 8.23 -18.43
N LEU A 208 13.32 7.87 -18.27
CA LEU A 208 14.41 8.79 -18.56
C LEU A 208 14.52 9.14 -20.05
N LYS A 209 14.29 8.18 -20.94
CA LYS A 209 14.25 8.41 -22.40
C LYS A 209 13.09 9.35 -22.79
N ALA A 210 11.95 9.23 -22.12
CA ALA A 210 10.79 10.08 -22.39
C ALA A 210 10.94 11.51 -21.85
N LEU A 211 11.61 11.67 -20.70
CA LEU A 211 11.65 12.94 -19.96
C LEU A 211 12.96 13.72 -20.12
N CYS A 212 14.04 13.11 -20.60
CA CYS A 212 15.36 13.74 -20.67
C CYS A 212 16.08 13.43 -21.99
N ASN A 213 15.98 14.36 -22.93
CA ASN A 213 16.60 14.25 -24.26
C ASN A 213 18.13 14.37 -24.25
N GLU A 214 18.72 14.83 -23.14
CA GLU A 214 20.18 14.98 -22.99
C GLU A 214 20.87 13.66 -22.63
N LEU A 215 20.11 12.65 -22.21
CA LEU A 215 20.65 11.32 -21.93
C LEU A 215 20.91 10.55 -23.22
N VAL A 216 22.13 10.05 -23.35
CA VAL A 216 22.54 9.19 -24.45
C VAL A 216 22.50 7.74 -23.98
N PHE A 217 21.63 6.96 -24.61
CA PHE A 217 21.50 5.52 -24.39
C PHE A 217 22.06 4.76 -25.60
N HIS A 218 22.81 3.70 -25.35
CA HIS A 218 23.08 2.64 -26.31
C HIS A 218 21.88 1.69 -26.39
N ASN A 219 21.82 0.84 -27.43
CA ASN A 219 20.81 -0.21 -27.59
C ASN A 219 19.36 0.24 -27.29
N THR A 220 18.98 1.43 -27.79
CA THR A 220 17.70 2.07 -27.47
C THR A 220 16.47 1.29 -27.93
N GLU A 221 16.67 0.31 -28.81
CA GLU A 221 15.68 -0.68 -29.25
C GLU A 221 15.26 -1.66 -28.17
N LEU A 222 16.09 -1.85 -27.12
CA LEU A 222 15.75 -2.65 -25.96
C LEU A 222 14.88 -1.90 -24.95
N ILE A 223 14.79 -0.56 -25.08
CA ILE A 223 13.93 0.26 -24.22
C ILE A 223 12.52 0.16 -24.79
N PRO A 224 11.58 -0.49 -24.09
CA PRO A 224 10.22 -0.60 -24.57
C PRO A 224 9.64 0.80 -24.78
N PHE A 225 9.02 0.99 -25.94
CA PHE A 225 8.19 2.16 -26.17
C PHE A 225 6.88 1.93 -25.44
N TYR A 226 6.66 2.70 -24.40
CA TYR A 226 5.42 2.68 -23.67
C TYR A 226 4.95 4.12 -23.52
N GLU A 227 3.75 4.41 -23.96
CA GLU A 227 3.12 5.70 -23.75
C GLU A 227 1.89 5.44 -22.89
N VAL A 228 1.92 5.92 -21.63
CA VAL A 228 0.70 5.99 -20.83
C VAL A 228 -0.17 7.04 -21.52
N PRO A 229 -1.31 6.68 -22.15
CA PRO A 229 -2.17 7.66 -22.79
C PRO A 229 -2.56 8.68 -21.74
N LYS A 230 -2.52 9.98 -22.00
CA LYS A 230 -2.93 10.95 -20.98
C LYS A 230 -4.41 10.74 -20.66
N PHE A 231 -4.75 10.50 -19.39
CA PHE A 231 -6.16 10.52 -18.98
C PHE A 231 -6.70 11.93 -19.15
N ASP A 232 -7.66 12.07 -20.05
CA ASP A 232 -8.37 13.29 -20.31
C ASP A 232 -9.87 13.08 -20.09
N MET A 233 -10.54 14.16 -19.76
CA MET A 233 -11.99 14.24 -19.61
C MET A 233 -12.50 15.19 -20.69
N SER A 234 -12.10 14.96 -21.93
CA SER A 234 -12.61 15.70 -23.09
C SER A 234 -13.80 14.97 -23.71
N ASP A 235 -14.60 15.70 -24.49
CA ASP A 235 -15.75 15.12 -25.16
C ASP A 235 -15.35 13.93 -26.04
N GLY A 236 -16.01 12.79 -25.81
CA GLY A 236 -15.72 11.51 -26.47
C GLY A 236 -14.71 10.63 -25.74
N SER A 237 -14.18 11.04 -24.58
CA SER A 237 -13.28 10.20 -23.78
C SER A 237 -14.07 9.11 -23.06
N SER A 238 -13.67 7.84 -23.26
CA SER A 238 -14.24 6.67 -22.57
C SER A 238 -13.30 6.11 -21.52
N PHE A 239 -13.86 5.65 -20.40
CA PHE A 239 -13.14 4.98 -19.33
C PHE A 239 -14.10 4.11 -18.52
N VAL A 240 -13.57 3.13 -17.81
CA VAL A 240 -14.33 2.28 -16.91
C VAL A 240 -14.36 2.89 -15.52
N LEU A 241 -15.55 3.08 -14.96
CA LEU A 241 -15.72 3.32 -13.54
C LEU A 241 -15.79 2.00 -12.81
N CYS A 242 -14.99 1.84 -11.75
CA CYS A 242 -15.08 0.70 -10.87
C CYS A 242 -15.47 1.14 -9.47
N PHE A 243 -16.66 0.78 -9.04
CA PHE A 243 -17.14 1.01 -7.69
C PHE A 243 -17.06 -0.27 -6.88
N CYS A 244 -16.54 -0.17 -5.66
CA CYS A 244 -16.62 -1.24 -4.68
C CYS A 244 -17.31 -0.76 -3.42
N ASN A 245 -18.15 -1.61 -2.84
CA ASN A 245 -18.87 -1.29 -1.61
C ASN A 245 -19.08 -2.51 -0.72
N THR A 246 -19.45 -2.25 0.53
CA THR A 246 -19.36 -3.11 1.72
C THR A 246 -17.96 -3.66 1.97
N PHE A 247 -17.43 -3.24 3.14
CA PHE A 247 -16.12 -3.52 3.72
C PHE A 247 -15.03 -3.81 2.66
N GLY A 248 -14.46 -2.76 2.07
CA GLY A 248 -13.39 -2.85 1.06
C GLY A 248 -12.11 -3.47 1.62
N THR A 249 -12.14 -4.75 1.97
CA THR A 249 -10.99 -5.55 2.36
C THR A 249 -11.26 -6.99 1.95
N ARG A 250 -10.23 -7.73 1.59
CA ARG A 250 -10.31 -9.16 1.27
C ARG A 250 -10.82 -10.03 2.43
N ASN A 251 -11.05 -9.45 3.61
CA ASN A 251 -11.48 -10.14 4.82
C ASN A 251 -12.98 -10.00 5.09
N SER A 252 -13.73 -9.49 4.12
CA SER A 252 -15.15 -9.18 4.25
C SER A 252 -15.86 -9.30 2.91
N VAL A 253 -17.17 -9.48 2.95
CA VAL A 253 -17.97 -9.47 1.72
C VAL A 253 -17.93 -8.09 1.10
N TYR A 254 -17.71 -8.06 -0.20
CA TYR A 254 -17.72 -6.85 -1.00
C TYR A 254 -18.43 -7.09 -2.33
N GLU A 255 -18.96 -6.00 -2.88
CA GLU A 255 -19.53 -5.94 -4.23
C GLU A 255 -18.61 -5.12 -5.11
N ILE A 256 -18.50 -5.51 -6.38
CA ILE A 256 -17.76 -4.79 -7.42
C ILE A 256 -18.69 -4.51 -8.58
N LEU A 257 -18.76 -3.25 -8.99
CA LEU A 257 -19.46 -2.81 -10.19
C LEU A 257 -18.44 -2.13 -11.10
N MET A 258 -18.36 -2.57 -12.34
CA MET A 258 -17.55 -1.98 -13.39
C MET A 258 -18.44 -1.66 -14.58
N GLU A 259 -18.29 -0.44 -15.10
CA GLU A 259 -19.09 0.08 -16.19
C GLU A 259 -18.26 1.04 -17.04
N GLU A 260 -18.33 0.88 -18.36
CA GLU A 260 -17.80 1.88 -19.28
C GLU A 260 -18.70 3.12 -19.29
N VAL A 261 -18.06 4.29 -19.16
CA VAL A 261 -18.72 5.58 -19.31
C VAL A 261 -17.99 6.43 -20.34
N THR A 262 -18.75 7.15 -21.15
CA THR A 262 -18.24 8.14 -22.11
C THR A 262 -18.57 9.54 -21.63
N TYR A 263 -17.56 10.42 -21.51
CA TYR A 263 -17.80 11.82 -21.20
C TYR A 263 -18.19 12.59 -22.46
N GLN A 264 -19.35 13.25 -22.45
CA GLN A 264 -19.81 14.04 -23.59
C GLN A 264 -20.68 15.22 -23.15
N ASN A 265 -20.35 16.42 -23.59
CA ASN A 265 -21.09 17.67 -23.35
C ASN A 265 -21.41 17.88 -21.85
N GLY A 266 -20.45 17.63 -20.96
CA GLY A 266 -20.65 17.76 -19.51
C GLY A 266 -21.50 16.66 -18.87
N LYS A 267 -21.75 15.55 -19.58
CA LYS A 267 -22.48 14.37 -19.08
C LYS A 267 -21.61 13.13 -19.11
N LEU A 268 -21.96 12.16 -18.26
CA LEU A 268 -21.36 10.83 -18.27
C LEU A 268 -22.41 9.89 -18.88
N ILE A 269 -22.17 9.48 -20.13
CA ILE A 269 -23.03 8.57 -20.86
C ILE A 269 -22.66 7.15 -20.44
N GLU A 270 -23.57 6.52 -19.70
CA GLU A 270 -23.49 5.14 -19.24
C GLU A 270 -23.75 4.17 -20.41
N CYS A 271 -23.10 3.00 -20.41
CA CYS A 271 -23.40 1.94 -21.36
C CYS A 271 -24.75 1.25 -21.05
N GLU A 272 -25.17 0.33 -21.92
CA GLU A 272 -26.37 -0.46 -21.64
C GLU A 272 -26.14 -1.35 -20.42
N LYS A 273 -27.20 -1.59 -19.63
CA LYS A 273 -27.06 -2.32 -18.36
C LYS A 273 -26.51 -3.74 -18.52
N ASP A 274 -26.74 -4.36 -19.67
CA ASP A 274 -26.26 -5.70 -19.99
C ASP A 274 -24.74 -5.73 -20.26
N GLU A 275 -24.12 -4.57 -20.48
CA GLU A 275 -22.68 -4.40 -20.67
C GLU A 275 -21.96 -4.02 -19.37
N MET A 276 -22.66 -3.96 -18.22
CA MET A 276 -22.05 -3.77 -16.91
C MET A 276 -21.56 -5.09 -16.31
N CYS A 277 -20.40 -5.07 -15.67
CA CYS A 277 -19.97 -6.17 -14.80
C CYS A 277 -20.31 -5.84 -13.34
N PHE A 278 -21.32 -6.53 -12.80
CA PHE A 278 -21.74 -6.38 -11.40
C PHE A 278 -21.71 -7.70 -10.65
N GLU A 279 -20.77 -7.83 -9.72
CA GLU A 279 -20.46 -9.09 -9.06
C GLU A 279 -20.31 -8.95 -7.54
N HIS A 280 -20.52 -10.07 -6.85
CA HIS A 280 -20.38 -10.18 -5.40
C HIS A 280 -19.31 -11.19 -5.05
N PHE A 281 -18.57 -10.91 -3.99
CA PHE A 281 -17.54 -11.80 -3.50
C PHE A 281 -17.73 -12.04 -2.02
N VAL A 282 -17.71 -13.32 -1.64
CA VAL A 282 -17.70 -13.77 -0.25
C VAL A 282 -16.36 -14.44 0.02
N PRO A 283 -15.31 -13.68 0.42
CA PRO A 283 -13.97 -14.23 0.54
C PRO A 283 -13.93 -15.40 1.55
N PRO A 284 -13.13 -16.45 1.30
CA PRO A 284 -13.02 -17.59 2.22
C PRO A 284 -12.64 -17.21 3.66
N GLN A 285 -11.93 -16.10 3.84
CA GLN A 285 -11.50 -15.54 5.12
C GLN A 285 -12.68 -15.09 5.99
N VAL A 286 -13.83 -14.78 5.37
CA VAL A 286 -15.07 -14.41 6.06
C VAL A 286 -15.64 -15.60 6.85
N LYS A 287 -15.37 -16.83 6.39
CA LYS A 287 -15.81 -18.07 7.03
C LYS A 287 -15.22 -18.18 8.45
N GLY A 288 -16.05 -17.90 9.45
CA GLY A 288 -15.67 -17.91 10.88
C GLY A 288 -15.15 -16.59 11.45
N GLN A 289 -15.14 -15.50 10.67
CA GLN A 289 -14.80 -14.14 11.14
C GLN A 289 -15.96 -13.14 11.04
N ALA A 290 -16.91 -13.35 10.13
CA ALA A 290 -18.12 -12.54 10.09
C ALA A 290 -19.00 -12.79 11.32
N HIS A 291 -19.73 -11.76 11.74
CA HIS A 291 -20.87 -11.94 12.64
C HIS A 291 -21.76 -13.06 12.10
N PRO A 292 -22.17 -14.05 12.92
CA PRO A 292 -22.95 -15.20 12.48
C PRO A 292 -24.16 -14.81 11.60
N GLU A 293 -24.82 -13.70 11.94
CA GLU A 293 -25.96 -13.14 11.22
C GLU A 293 -25.63 -12.69 9.80
N ILE A 294 -24.44 -12.09 9.57
CA ILE A 294 -24.00 -11.68 8.23
C ILE A 294 -23.71 -12.93 7.40
N TYR A 295 -22.96 -13.88 7.96
CA TYR A 295 -22.62 -15.12 7.26
C TYR A 295 -23.85 -15.95 6.90
N GLU A 296 -24.83 -16.07 7.80
CA GLU A 296 -26.10 -16.78 7.57
C GLU A 296 -26.95 -16.10 6.49
N LYS A 297 -27.09 -14.78 6.55
CA LYS A 297 -27.73 -13.96 5.50
C LYS A 297 -27.05 -14.10 4.14
N LEU A 298 -25.73 -14.34 4.11
CA LEU A 298 -24.97 -14.54 2.87
C LEU A 298 -25.13 -15.95 2.30
N THR A 299 -25.05 -16.99 3.14
CA THR A 299 -25.22 -18.38 2.70
C THR A 299 -26.66 -18.68 2.28
N SER A 300 -27.64 -17.95 2.79
CA SER A 300 -29.03 -18.01 2.30
C SER A 300 -29.20 -17.30 0.95
N ALA A 301 -28.42 -16.25 0.67
CA ALA A 301 -28.42 -15.59 -0.63
C ALA A 301 -27.75 -16.46 -1.71
N TYR A 302 -26.65 -17.15 -1.37
CA TYR A 302 -25.87 -18.03 -2.24
C TYR A 302 -25.58 -19.38 -1.56
N PRO A 303 -26.42 -20.41 -1.80
CA PRO A 303 -26.24 -21.73 -1.20
C PRO A 303 -24.91 -22.42 -1.57
N ASP A 304 -24.38 -22.11 -2.75
CA ASP A 304 -23.08 -22.56 -3.25
C ASP A 304 -22.14 -21.37 -3.46
N VAL A 305 -21.56 -20.90 -2.36
CA VAL A 305 -20.69 -19.72 -2.33
C VAL A 305 -19.41 -19.92 -3.15
N GLU A 306 -18.86 -21.13 -3.18
CA GLU A 306 -17.60 -21.41 -3.87
C GLU A 306 -17.78 -21.27 -5.38
N ASN A 307 -18.77 -21.94 -5.95
CA ASN A 307 -19.14 -21.82 -7.37
C ASN A 307 -19.58 -20.40 -7.75
N HIS A 308 -20.28 -19.70 -6.84
CA HIS A 308 -20.62 -18.29 -7.07
C HIS A 308 -19.38 -17.40 -7.21
N ASN A 309 -18.44 -17.50 -6.26
CA ASN A 309 -17.20 -16.74 -6.31
C ASN A 309 -16.35 -17.09 -7.53
N GLU A 310 -16.30 -18.36 -7.94
CA GLU A 310 -15.58 -18.79 -9.15
C GLU A 310 -16.14 -18.11 -10.41
N LYS A 311 -17.47 -18.16 -10.61
CA LYS A 311 -18.13 -17.49 -11.74
C LYS A 311 -17.96 -15.97 -11.71
N ALA A 312 -18.15 -15.37 -10.54
CA ALA A 312 -17.94 -13.94 -10.36
C ALA A 312 -16.50 -13.56 -10.73
N PHE A 313 -15.51 -14.36 -10.32
CA PHE A 313 -14.11 -14.14 -10.64
C PHE A 313 -13.84 -14.24 -12.15
N GLU A 314 -14.42 -15.24 -12.81
CA GLU A 314 -14.35 -15.40 -14.26
C GLU A 314 -14.95 -14.20 -15.00
N ASN A 315 -16.13 -13.74 -14.58
CA ASN A 315 -16.81 -12.59 -15.19
C ASN A 315 -16.01 -11.29 -15.04
N VAL A 316 -15.53 -10.98 -13.83
CA VAL A 316 -14.66 -9.81 -13.60
C VAL A 316 -13.38 -9.91 -14.42
N SER A 317 -12.73 -11.07 -14.43
CA SER A 317 -11.48 -11.28 -15.17
C SER A 317 -11.68 -11.15 -16.68
N GLN A 318 -12.82 -11.60 -17.20
CA GLN A 318 -13.16 -11.45 -18.62
C GLN A 318 -13.44 -9.98 -18.95
N TYR A 319 -14.21 -9.28 -18.12
CA TYR A 319 -14.48 -7.86 -18.32
C TYR A 319 -13.21 -7.01 -18.38
N LEU A 320 -12.25 -7.27 -17.47
CA LEU A 320 -10.96 -6.57 -17.47
C LEU A 320 -10.13 -6.84 -18.74
N LYS A 321 -10.24 -8.03 -19.32
CA LYS A 321 -9.58 -8.36 -20.60
C LYS A 321 -10.25 -7.66 -21.77
N ASP A 322 -11.58 -7.64 -21.79
CA ASP A 322 -12.36 -7.03 -22.86
C ASP A 322 -12.14 -5.50 -22.92
N HIS A 323 -11.80 -4.89 -21.79
CA HIS A 323 -11.47 -3.46 -21.65
C HIS A 323 -9.97 -3.20 -21.42
N SER A 324 -9.10 -4.14 -21.82
CA SER A 324 -7.64 -3.98 -21.71
C SER A 324 -7.20 -2.71 -22.44
N GLY A 325 -6.29 -1.95 -21.82
CA GLY A 325 -5.82 -0.68 -22.35
C GLY A 325 -6.81 0.50 -22.20
N MET A 326 -7.92 0.34 -21.48
CA MET A 326 -8.75 1.46 -21.06
C MET A 326 -8.35 1.99 -19.68
N TYR A 327 -8.74 3.22 -19.38
CA TYR A 327 -8.63 3.75 -18.03
C TYR A 327 -9.66 3.12 -17.10
N LEU A 328 -9.24 2.66 -15.92
CA LEU A 328 -10.10 2.23 -14.82
C LEU A 328 -10.01 3.22 -13.67
N VAL A 329 -11.10 3.93 -13.40
CA VAL A 329 -11.21 4.87 -12.29
C VAL A 329 -11.83 4.17 -11.08
N ASN A 330 -11.05 3.95 -10.03
CA ASN A 330 -11.54 3.23 -8.85
C ASN A 330 -12.20 4.16 -7.80
N PHE A 331 -13.38 3.74 -7.36
CA PHE A 331 -14.21 4.33 -6.33
C PHE A 331 -14.36 3.34 -5.17
N GLY A 332 -13.76 3.67 -4.02
CA GLY A 332 -14.10 2.99 -2.76
C GLY A 332 -13.21 1.83 -2.34
N PHE A 333 -12.08 1.57 -3.01
CA PHE A 333 -11.11 0.56 -2.56
C PHE A 333 -9.66 0.89 -2.94
N VAL A 334 -8.72 0.33 -2.20
CA VAL A 334 -7.31 0.21 -2.57
C VAL A 334 -7.11 -1.16 -3.22
N TYR A 335 -6.38 -1.28 -4.33
CA TYR A 335 -6.22 -2.56 -5.07
C TYR A 335 -5.77 -3.76 -4.21
N LYS A 336 -5.07 -3.52 -3.10
CA LYS A 336 -4.67 -4.56 -2.13
C LYS A 336 -5.86 -5.19 -1.38
N GLU A 337 -7.04 -4.62 -1.53
CA GLU A 337 -8.28 -4.98 -0.85
C GLU A 337 -9.17 -5.91 -1.69
N THR A 338 -8.83 -6.19 -2.96
CA THR A 338 -9.58 -7.11 -3.83
C THR A 338 -8.68 -8.22 -4.38
N ASP A 339 -9.24 -9.35 -4.79
CA ASP A 339 -8.47 -10.48 -5.35
C ASP A 339 -8.23 -10.37 -6.86
N PHE A 340 -8.65 -9.28 -7.51
CA PHE A 340 -8.50 -9.06 -8.95
C PHE A 340 -7.18 -8.42 -9.30
N ASP A 341 -6.66 -8.82 -10.45
CA ASP A 341 -5.55 -8.16 -11.09
C ASP A 341 -6.07 -7.16 -12.13
N PHE A 342 -5.82 -5.87 -11.89
CA PHE A 342 -6.18 -4.79 -12.80
C PHE A 342 -4.99 -4.32 -13.64
N SER A 343 -3.91 -5.11 -13.72
CA SER A 343 -2.68 -4.79 -14.45
C SER A 343 -2.90 -4.51 -15.94
N GLU A 344 -3.96 -5.04 -16.54
CA GLU A 344 -4.31 -4.84 -17.95
C GLU A 344 -4.95 -3.47 -18.23
N MET A 345 -5.30 -2.69 -17.20
CA MET A 345 -5.98 -1.39 -17.35
C MET A 345 -5.17 -0.22 -16.78
N TYR A 346 -5.37 0.97 -17.36
CA TYR A 346 -4.74 2.19 -16.87
C TYR A 346 -5.41 2.69 -15.59
N LEU A 347 -4.77 2.47 -14.46
CA LEU A 347 -5.38 2.75 -13.17
C LEU A 347 -5.38 4.24 -12.82
N LYS A 348 -6.54 4.75 -12.42
CA LYS A 348 -6.69 6.10 -11.88
C LYS A 348 -7.57 6.12 -10.64
N THR A 349 -7.25 7.03 -9.72
CA THR A 349 -8.07 7.20 -8.51
C THR A 349 -9.27 8.10 -8.77
N LYS A 350 -10.40 7.83 -8.08
CA LYS A 350 -11.53 8.78 -8.04
C LYS A 350 -11.09 10.21 -7.73
N LEU A 351 -10.09 10.37 -6.87
CA LEU A 351 -9.53 11.68 -6.52
C LEU A 351 -8.93 12.40 -7.73
N ALA A 352 -8.15 11.69 -8.53
CA ALA A 352 -7.50 12.26 -9.70
C ALA A 352 -8.54 12.63 -10.78
N MET A 353 -9.55 11.79 -11.00
CA MET A 353 -10.66 12.11 -11.90
C MET A 353 -11.42 13.36 -11.43
N CYS A 354 -11.83 13.42 -10.17
CA CYS A 354 -12.57 14.56 -9.63
C CYS A 354 -11.77 15.87 -9.65
N LYS A 355 -10.45 15.82 -9.43
CA LYS A 355 -9.57 16.99 -9.58
C LYS A 355 -9.57 17.53 -11.00
N ILE A 356 -9.46 16.63 -11.99
CA ILE A 356 -9.45 17.00 -13.41
C ILE A 356 -10.80 17.60 -13.79
N LEU A 357 -11.91 16.95 -13.41
CA LEU A 357 -13.25 17.46 -13.66
C LEU A 357 -13.47 18.83 -13.02
N TYR A 358 -13.10 19.01 -11.75
CA TYR A 358 -13.21 20.30 -11.06
C TYR A 358 -12.45 21.42 -11.79
N ALA A 359 -11.24 21.13 -12.25
CA ALA A 359 -10.42 22.10 -12.99
C ALA A 359 -11.06 22.46 -14.35
N GLN A 360 -11.58 21.48 -15.08
CA GLN A 360 -12.25 21.70 -16.37
C GLN A 360 -13.54 22.52 -16.24
N CYS A 361 -14.31 22.31 -15.16
CA CYS A 361 -15.51 23.10 -14.87
C CYS A 361 -15.21 24.52 -14.35
N GLY A 362 -13.96 25.01 -14.46
CA GLY A 362 -13.58 26.38 -14.11
C GLY A 362 -13.21 26.56 -12.64
N GLY A 363 -13.00 25.48 -11.90
CA GLY A 363 -12.52 25.49 -10.52
C GLY A 363 -11.14 26.16 -10.40
N LYS A 364 -11.01 27.12 -9.47
CA LYS A 364 -9.77 27.86 -9.22
C LYS A 364 -9.37 27.69 -7.76
N GLY A 365 -8.31 26.92 -7.48
CA GLY A 365 -7.75 26.83 -6.13
C GLY A 365 -7.31 25.42 -5.74
N LYS A 366 -7.11 25.24 -4.43
CA LYS A 366 -6.76 23.94 -3.85
C LYS A 366 -7.98 23.04 -3.84
N PHE A 367 -7.77 21.76 -4.14
CA PHE A 367 -8.82 20.74 -4.14
C PHE A 367 -8.90 20.03 -2.78
N SER A 368 -10.09 19.97 -2.19
CA SER A 368 -10.40 19.16 -0.99
C SER A 368 -11.36 18.05 -1.39
N ASP A 369 -10.93 16.80 -1.22
CA ASP A 369 -11.69 15.60 -1.57
C ASP A 369 -12.95 15.44 -0.72
N LEU A 370 -12.82 15.63 0.60
CA LEU A 370 -13.94 15.56 1.54
C LEU A 370 -15.07 16.53 1.16
N ILE A 371 -14.73 17.78 0.88
CA ILE A 371 -15.72 18.81 0.54
C ILE A 371 -16.35 18.53 -0.82
N PHE A 372 -15.53 18.14 -1.81
CA PHE A 372 -16.02 17.78 -3.13
C PHE A 372 -17.01 16.61 -3.05
N TYR A 373 -16.63 15.52 -2.37
CA TYR A 373 -17.46 14.32 -2.28
C TYR A 373 -18.77 14.55 -1.56
N ASN A 374 -18.75 15.22 -0.40
CA ASN A 374 -19.99 15.56 0.31
C ASN A 374 -20.92 16.38 -0.59
N LYS A 375 -20.36 17.34 -1.34
CA LYS A 375 -21.18 18.19 -2.21
C LYS A 375 -21.78 17.44 -3.39
N ILE A 376 -21.00 16.60 -4.05
CA ILE A 376 -21.47 15.76 -5.15
C ILE A 376 -22.55 14.79 -4.67
N GLU A 377 -22.37 14.19 -3.50
CA GLU A 377 -23.36 13.27 -2.92
C GLU A 377 -24.67 14.00 -2.59
N GLU A 378 -24.61 15.19 -1.97
CA GLU A 378 -25.80 16.04 -1.74
C GLU A 378 -26.56 16.36 -3.04
N LEU A 379 -25.84 16.73 -4.10
CA LEU A 379 -26.44 17.06 -5.39
C LEU A 379 -27.07 15.83 -6.06
N GLY A 380 -26.35 14.71 -6.03
CA GLY A 380 -26.84 13.43 -6.53
C GLY A 380 -28.13 13.00 -5.86
N ASP A 381 -28.15 13.02 -4.53
CA ASP A 381 -29.33 12.69 -3.74
C ASP A 381 -30.52 13.60 -4.07
N ALA A 382 -30.29 14.91 -4.17
CA ALA A 382 -31.33 15.87 -4.53
C ALA A 382 -31.93 15.58 -5.91
N ILE A 383 -31.10 15.23 -6.90
CA ILE A 383 -31.53 14.91 -8.25
C ILE A 383 -32.36 13.63 -8.28
N LEU A 384 -31.86 12.55 -7.67
CA LEU A 384 -32.57 11.28 -7.63
C LEU A 384 -33.95 11.41 -6.97
N VAL A 385 -34.08 12.26 -5.95
CA VAL A 385 -35.37 12.60 -5.33
C VAL A 385 -36.24 13.40 -6.28
N SER A 386 -35.71 14.47 -6.89
CA SER A 386 -36.48 15.36 -7.76
C SER A 386 -37.02 14.66 -9.02
N GLN A 387 -36.24 13.74 -9.59
CA GLN A 387 -36.57 13.00 -10.79
C GLN A 387 -37.32 11.68 -10.51
N LYS A 388 -37.60 11.39 -9.23
CA LYS A 388 -38.22 10.13 -8.76
C LYS A 388 -37.45 8.88 -9.22
N GLU A 389 -36.14 9.00 -9.41
CA GLU A 389 -35.27 7.89 -9.83
C GLU A 389 -34.83 7.03 -8.65
N LYS A 390 -35.03 7.50 -7.42
CA LYS A 390 -34.76 6.75 -6.19
C LYS A 390 -35.51 5.40 -6.11
N GLU A 391 -36.62 5.25 -6.82
CA GLU A 391 -37.32 3.97 -6.92
C GLU A 391 -36.74 3.06 -8.01
N LYS A 392 -36.20 3.62 -9.09
CA LYS A 392 -35.52 2.86 -10.16
C LYS A 392 -34.21 2.25 -9.67
N THR A 393 -33.50 2.92 -8.76
CA THR A 393 -32.26 2.38 -8.19
C THR A 393 -32.49 1.11 -7.36
N LYS A 394 -33.70 0.91 -6.81
CA LYS A 394 -34.08 -0.32 -6.07
C LYS A 394 -34.13 -1.56 -6.96
N GLU A 395 -34.42 -1.40 -8.24
CA GLU A 395 -34.48 -2.51 -9.21
C GLU A 395 -33.10 -3.15 -9.41
N PHE A 396 -32.04 -2.34 -9.35
CA PHE A 396 -30.65 -2.75 -9.57
C PHE A 396 -29.86 -2.97 -8.27
N VAL A 397 -30.56 -3.10 -7.14
CA VAL A 397 -29.97 -3.53 -5.87
C VAL A 397 -29.61 -5.01 -5.98
N CYS A 398 -28.47 -5.41 -5.42
CA CYS A 398 -28.07 -6.81 -5.51
C CYS A 398 -28.95 -7.77 -4.73
N ASN A 399 -28.82 -9.06 -5.05
CA ASN A 399 -29.54 -10.13 -4.37
C ASN A 399 -29.25 -10.18 -2.87
N ILE A 400 -28.04 -9.82 -2.42
CA ILE A 400 -27.75 -9.71 -0.98
C ILE A 400 -28.63 -8.62 -0.39
N HIS A 401 -28.44 -7.35 -0.76
CA HIS A 401 -29.20 -6.22 -0.22
C HIS A 401 -30.73 -6.42 -0.36
N LYS A 402 -31.23 -7.00 -1.45
CA LYS A 402 -32.65 -7.35 -1.66
C LYS A 402 -33.18 -8.38 -0.65
N LYS A 403 -32.39 -9.42 -0.33
CA LYS A 403 -32.82 -10.53 0.54
C LYS A 403 -32.57 -10.27 2.02
N THR A 404 -31.64 -9.39 2.34
CA THR A 404 -31.01 -9.35 3.67
C THR A 404 -31.23 -8.04 4.42
N GLU A 405 -31.81 -7.04 3.75
CA GLU A 405 -32.07 -5.68 4.27
C GLU A 405 -30.82 -5.07 4.93
N PHE A 406 -29.63 -5.29 4.35
CA PHE A 406 -28.41 -4.70 4.89
C PHE A 406 -28.52 -3.17 4.92
N GLU A 407 -28.11 -2.57 6.05
CA GLU A 407 -28.28 -1.14 6.32
C GLU A 407 -27.47 -0.20 5.41
N LYS A 408 -26.54 -0.73 4.61
CA LYS A 408 -25.69 0.07 3.71
C LYS A 408 -26.33 0.16 2.32
N SER A 409 -26.19 1.33 1.68
CA SER A 409 -26.60 1.52 0.27
C SER A 409 -25.84 0.56 -0.63
N CYS A 410 -26.49 0.03 -1.68
CA CYS A 410 -25.87 -0.78 -2.73
C CYS A 410 -24.92 0.06 -3.59
N VAL A 411 -23.89 -0.55 -4.18
CA VAL A 411 -22.92 0.12 -5.05
C VAL A 411 -23.58 0.79 -6.25
N CYS A 412 -24.68 0.21 -6.77
CA CYS A 412 -25.47 0.79 -7.84
C CYS A 412 -26.15 2.09 -7.40
N GLU A 413 -26.61 2.17 -6.16
CA GLU A 413 -27.17 3.40 -5.60
C GLU A 413 -26.08 4.46 -5.41
N VAL A 414 -24.90 4.05 -4.92
CA VAL A 414 -23.74 4.94 -4.77
C VAL A 414 -23.31 5.49 -6.14
N LYS A 415 -23.22 4.63 -7.15
CA LYS A 415 -22.90 4.99 -8.54
C LYS A 415 -23.83 6.11 -9.05
N GLU A 416 -25.13 5.87 -9.01
CA GLU A 416 -26.14 6.81 -9.52
C GLU A 416 -26.06 8.16 -8.82
N LYS A 417 -25.94 8.18 -7.48
CA LYS A 417 -25.76 9.42 -6.72
C LYS A 417 -24.55 10.19 -7.21
N TYR A 418 -23.41 9.51 -7.32
CA TYR A 418 -22.17 10.16 -7.74
C TYR A 418 -22.25 10.66 -9.18
N LEU A 419 -22.73 9.85 -10.12
CA LEU A 419 -22.86 10.24 -11.52
C LEU A 419 -23.76 11.47 -11.68
N ARG A 420 -24.98 11.43 -11.14
CA ARG A 420 -25.92 12.56 -11.22
C ARG A 420 -25.38 13.81 -10.56
N GLY A 421 -24.70 13.67 -9.41
CA GLY A 421 -24.04 14.79 -8.75
C GLY A 421 -22.91 15.42 -9.57
N LEU A 422 -22.08 14.59 -10.24
CA LEU A 422 -21.01 15.06 -11.13
C LEU A 422 -21.57 15.77 -12.36
N GLU A 423 -22.64 15.25 -12.94
CA GLU A 423 -23.32 15.87 -14.08
C GLU A 423 -23.93 17.24 -13.72
N GLU A 424 -24.53 17.36 -12.55
CA GLU A 424 -25.07 18.62 -12.06
C GLU A 424 -23.98 19.64 -11.81
N PHE A 425 -22.91 19.19 -11.16
CA PHE A 425 -21.72 19.99 -10.95
C PHE A 425 -21.15 20.52 -12.27
N ALA A 426 -21.08 19.68 -13.31
CA ALA A 426 -20.56 20.05 -14.62
C ALA A 426 -21.45 21.06 -15.37
N LYS A 427 -22.77 21.03 -15.17
CA LYS A 427 -23.73 21.92 -15.84
C LYS A 427 -23.85 23.29 -15.18
N HIS A 428 -23.68 23.38 -13.87
CA HIS A 428 -24.03 24.57 -13.09
C HIS A 428 -22.81 25.30 -12.55
N ARG A 429 -22.49 26.43 -13.20
CA ARG A 429 -21.34 27.26 -12.84
C ARG A 429 -21.43 27.82 -11.42
N GLU A 430 -22.62 28.18 -10.90
CA GLU A 430 -22.72 28.71 -9.54
C GLU A 430 -22.30 27.68 -8.49
N ILE A 431 -22.54 26.39 -8.75
CA ILE A 431 -22.10 25.29 -7.88
C ILE A 431 -20.57 25.26 -7.82
N CYS A 432 -19.89 25.42 -8.97
CA CYS A 432 -18.43 25.47 -9.04
C CYS A 432 -17.86 26.62 -8.20
N GLU A 433 -18.48 27.80 -8.27
CA GLU A 433 -18.07 28.98 -7.52
C GLU A 433 -18.30 28.82 -6.01
N GLN A 434 -19.45 28.24 -5.61
CA GLN A 434 -19.74 27.97 -4.21
C GLN A 434 -18.78 26.93 -3.63
N LEU A 435 -18.54 25.83 -4.37
CA LEU A 435 -17.61 24.80 -3.96
C LEU A 435 -16.19 25.35 -3.78
N GLY A 436 -15.75 26.24 -4.66
CA GLY A 436 -14.47 26.94 -4.51
C GLY A 436 -14.38 27.80 -3.24
N LYS A 437 -15.48 28.46 -2.84
CA LYS A 437 -15.57 29.19 -1.57
C LYS A 437 -15.50 28.25 -0.38
N ASP A 438 -16.25 27.14 -0.40
CA ASP A 438 -16.31 26.16 0.68
C ASP A 438 -14.93 25.52 0.91
N MET A 439 -14.24 25.13 -0.17
CA MET A 439 -12.87 24.64 -0.11
C MET A 439 -11.93 25.67 0.53
N LYS A 440 -12.03 26.95 0.13
CA LYS A 440 -11.19 28.03 0.68
C LYS A 440 -11.42 28.23 2.18
N ILE A 441 -12.68 28.24 2.63
CA ILE A 441 -13.05 28.36 4.05
C ILE A 441 -12.44 27.21 4.85
N PHE A 442 -12.65 25.97 4.38
CA PHE A 442 -12.10 24.77 5.02
C PHE A 442 -10.57 24.84 5.18
N PHE A 443 -9.84 25.21 4.12
CA PHE A 443 -8.38 25.33 4.20
C PHE A 443 -7.93 26.42 5.19
N GLU A 444 -8.68 27.51 5.31
CA GLU A 444 -8.37 28.57 6.27
C GLU A 444 -8.61 28.12 7.72
N GLU A 445 -9.67 27.37 7.97
CA GLU A 445 -9.97 26.77 9.27
C GLU A 445 -8.91 25.75 9.69
N VAL A 446 -8.54 24.84 8.79
CA VAL A 446 -7.46 23.87 9.02
C VAL A 446 -6.15 24.58 9.33
N ARG A 447 -5.83 25.67 8.62
CA ARG A 447 -4.64 26.48 8.91
C ARG A 447 -4.70 27.08 10.31
N LYS A 448 -5.83 27.69 10.70
CA LYS A 448 -6.04 28.27 12.04
C LYS A 448 -5.91 27.21 13.15
N LEU A 449 -6.41 25.99 12.92
CA LEU A 449 -6.28 24.87 13.85
C LEU A 449 -4.81 24.45 14.01
N LYS A 450 -4.08 24.27 12.90
CA LYS A 450 -2.64 23.93 12.94
C LYS A 450 -1.81 24.99 13.65
N GLU A 451 -2.12 26.27 13.46
CA GLU A 451 -1.46 27.36 14.19
C GLU A 451 -1.75 27.31 15.69
N LYS A 452 -2.98 27.02 16.11
CA LYS A 452 -3.35 26.84 17.53
C LYS A 452 -2.63 25.63 18.14
N GLU A 453 -2.56 24.51 17.43
CA GLU A 453 -1.85 23.30 17.87
C GLU A 453 -0.35 23.55 18.01
N LYS A 454 0.26 24.25 17.05
CA LYS A 454 1.67 24.64 17.12
C LYS A 454 1.96 25.51 18.35
N LYS A 455 1.12 26.53 18.61
CA LYS A 455 1.25 27.36 19.82
C LYS A 455 1.13 26.55 21.11
N LYS A 456 0.13 25.67 21.22
CA LYS A 456 -0.02 24.76 22.37
C LYS A 456 1.18 23.84 22.55
N TRP A 457 1.76 23.36 21.46
CA TRP A 457 2.95 22.51 21.50
C TRP A 457 4.19 23.28 21.98
N GLU A 458 4.38 24.51 21.49
CA GLU A 458 5.47 25.41 21.91
C GLU A 458 5.35 25.78 23.40
N GLU A 459 4.16 26.17 23.88
CA GLU A 459 3.89 26.45 25.30
C GLU A 459 4.16 25.23 26.19
N ASN A 460 3.77 24.03 25.74
CA ASN A 460 4.03 22.78 26.48
C ASN A 460 5.52 22.42 26.51
N LYS A 461 6.26 22.73 25.44
CA LYS A 461 7.71 22.54 25.37
C LYS A 461 8.41 23.48 26.35
N GLU A 462 7.98 24.74 26.41
CA GLU A 462 8.52 25.77 27.29
C GLU A 462 8.23 25.47 28.77
N LYS A 463 7.01 25.04 29.11
CA LYS A 463 6.66 24.55 30.46
C LYS A 463 7.53 23.35 30.88
N LYS A 464 7.80 22.41 29.97
CA LYS A 464 8.69 21.26 30.26
C LYS A 464 10.13 21.69 30.50
N LEU A 465 10.61 22.72 29.79
CA LEU A 465 11.93 23.32 30.01
C LEU A 465 12.01 24.01 31.38
N GLN A 466 11.00 24.81 31.75
CA GLN A 466 10.95 25.47 33.06
C GLN A 466 10.88 24.47 34.22
N ILE A 467 10.10 23.38 34.10
CA ILE A 467 10.06 22.31 35.11
C ILE A 467 11.41 21.59 35.22
N SER A 468 12.12 21.41 34.11
CA SER A 468 13.46 20.81 34.10
C SER A 468 14.49 21.72 34.78
N GLU A 469 14.41 23.03 34.56
CA GLU A 469 15.28 24.03 35.20
C GLU A 469 15.00 24.16 36.69
N GLN A 470 13.73 24.20 37.12
CA GLN A 470 13.36 24.20 38.53
C GLN A 470 13.86 22.94 39.26
N LYS A 471 13.75 21.75 38.65
CA LYS A 471 14.30 20.52 39.23
C LYS A 471 15.82 20.56 39.36
N LYS A 472 16.54 21.11 38.39
CA LYS A 472 18.00 21.30 38.48
C LYS A 472 18.39 22.30 39.56
N GLU A 473 17.56 23.32 39.80
CA GLU A 473 17.78 24.32 40.83
C GLU A 473 17.49 23.78 42.24
N GLU A 474 16.44 22.96 42.39
CA GLU A 474 16.14 22.21 43.63
C GLU A 474 17.24 21.19 43.95
N GLU A 475 17.77 20.48 42.95
CA GLU A 475 18.92 19.58 43.16
C GLU A 475 20.16 20.36 43.63
N LYS A 476 20.45 21.55 43.05
CA LYS A 476 21.54 22.42 43.53
C LYS A 476 21.32 22.92 44.96
N LYS A 477 20.10 23.32 45.34
CA LYS A 477 19.77 23.72 46.73
C LYS A 477 19.89 22.56 47.71
N SER A 478 19.51 21.35 47.31
CA SER A 478 19.68 20.12 48.13
C SER A 478 21.15 19.72 48.31
N THR A 479 22.01 20.12 47.37
CA THR A 479 23.46 19.88 47.43
C THR A 479 24.12 20.88 48.39
N PHE A 480 23.71 22.16 48.38
CA PHE A 480 24.15 23.18 49.33
C PHE A 480 23.74 22.90 50.79
N GLN A 481 22.56 22.29 51.03
CA GLN A 481 22.18 21.85 52.38
C GLN A 481 22.94 20.61 52.88
N LYS A 482 23.57 19.83 51.98
CA LYS A 482 24.39 18.66 52.35
C LYS A 482 25.87 18.97 52.57
N GLU A 483 26.33 20.17 52.20
CA GLU A 483 27.70 20.63 52.48
C GLU A 483 27.83 21.35 53.84
N GLY A 484 26.72 21.72 54.49
CA GLY A 484 26.74 22.24 55.86
C GLY A 484 26.84 21.18 56.97
N SER A 485 26.69 19.89 56.63
CA SER A 485 26.52 18.81 57.62
C SER A 485 27.39 17.59 57.30
N LYS A 486 28.69 17.80 57.06
CA LYS A 486 29.68 16.71 57.02
C LYS A 486 30.98 17.08 57.71
N THR A 487 30.89 17.24 59.03
CA THR A 487 32.00 16.96 59.96
C THR A 487 31.51 15.99 61.03
N LYS A 488 31.16 14.77 60.62
CA LYS A 488 31.43 13.52 61.35
C LYS A 488 30.87 12.31 60.61
N GLU A 489 31.65 11.23 60.72
CA GLU A 489 31.29 9.83 60.48
C GLU A 489 31.21 9.35 59.02
N LYS A 490 32.42 9.07 58.51
CA LYS A 490 32.67 7.92 57.65
C LYS A 490 32.42 6.63 58.45
N GLY A 491 31.36 5.91 58.11
CA GLY A 491 31.15 4.55 58.57
C GLY A 491 29.75 4.07 58.20
N GLN A 492 29.67 3.03 57.35
CA GLN A 492 28.45 2.31 56.96
C GLN A 492 27.56 2.98 55.89
N GLN A 493 27.61 2.45 54.66
CA GLN A 493 26.42 2.08 53.87
C GLN A 493 26.84 1.37 52.58
N LYS A 494 27.13 0.07 52.73
CA LYS A 494 27.19 -0.91 51.63
C LYS A 494 25.89 -1.72 51.52
N THR A 495 24.78 -1.20 52.06
CA THR A 495 23.57 -2.00 52.34
C THR A 495 22.24 -1.42 51.83
N GLN A 496 22.21 -0.33 51.05
CA GLN A 496 20.94 0.20 50.48
C GLN A 496 20.74 -0.07 48.98
N LYS A 497 21.73 -0.65 48.28
CA LYS A 497 21.59 -1.04 46.86
C LYS A 497 20.91 -2.41 46.64
N ARG A 498 20.51 -3.10 47.72
CA ARG A 498 19.81 -4.40 47.67
C ARG A 498 18.28 -4.32 47.84
N GLU A 499 17.74 -3.22 48.37
CA GLU A 499 16.28 -3.08 48.56
C GLU A 499 15.55 -2.50 47.34
N SER A 500 16.18 -1.61 46.56
CA SER A 500 15.53 -1.05 45.35
C SER A 500 15.38 -2.06 44.20
N ARG A 501 16.14 -3.16 44.22
CA ARG A 501 16.01 -4.28 43.27
C ARG A 501 14.93 -5.30 43.66
N LYS A 502 14.57 -5.42 44.96
CA LYS A 502 13.44 -6.26 45.40
C LYS A 502 12.10 -5.56 45.19
N GLN A 503 12.01 -4.23 45.40
CA GLN A 503 10.77 -3.47 45.16
C GLN A 503 10.34 -3.44 43.68
N ARG A 504 11.32 -3.38 42.74
CA ARG A 504 11.05 -3.36 41.30
C ARG A 504 10.63 -4.72 40.72
N LYS A 505 10.96 -5.83 41.39
CA LYS A 505 10.51 -7.18 41.00
C LYS A 505 9.07 -7.44 41.47
N LEU A 506 8.71 -6.98 42.68
CA LEU A 506 7.35 -7.09 43.23
C LEU A 506 6.29 -6.27 42.44
N ASN A 507 6.67 -5.12 41.88
CA ASN A 507 5.75 -4.29 41.09
C ASN A 507 5.52 -4.81 39.66
N ARG A 508 6.42 -5.64 39.11
CA ARG A 508 6.21 -6.29 37.81
C ARG A 508 5.24 -7.48 37.92
N GLU A 509 5.39 -8.29 38.96
CA GLU A 509 4.49 -9.42 39.23
C GLU A 509 3.07 -8.97 39.60
N LYS A 510 2.89 -7.80 40.24
CA LYS A 510 1.55 -7.20 40.48
C LYS A 510 0.85 -6.64 39.25
N ILE A 511 1.58 -6.29 38.19
CA ILE A 511 1.02 -5.79 36.93
C ILE A 511 0.61 -6.96 36.01
N GLU A 512 1.39 -8.05 35.97
CA GLU A 512 1.03 -9.30 35.28
C GLU A 512 -0.22 -9.97 35.90
N LEU A 513 -0.36 -9.96 37.23
CA LEU A 513 -1.55 -10.49 37.92
C LEU A 513 -2.83 -9.63 37.74
N ARG A 514 -2.71 -8.36 37.34
CA ARG A 514 -3.87 -7.51 36.99
C ARG A 514 -4.34 -7.75 35.56
N LEU A 515 -3.40 -7.85 34.61
CA LEU A 515 -3.69 -8.17 33.21
C LEU A 515 -4.31 -9.57 33.03
N LEU A 516 -3.91 -10.56 33.85
CA LEU A 516 -4.53 -11.90 33.86
C LEU A 516 -5.93 -11.92 34.51
N LYS A 517 -6.25 -11.02 35.44
CA LYS A 517 -7.58 -10.91 36.05
C LYS A 517 -8.58 -10.17 35.15
N ASP A 518 -8.11 -9.26 34.31
CA ASP A 518 -8.95 -8.56 33.33
C ASP A 518 -9.25 -9.46 32.11
N LEU A 519 -8.39 -10.44 31.81
CA LEU A 519 -8.62 -11.50 30.81
C LEU A 519 -9.59 -12.60 31.27
N GLN A 520 -9.86 -12.74 32.57
CA GLN A 520 -10.80 -13.72 33.14
C GLN A 520 -12.18 -13.13 33.49
N LYS A 521 -12.39 -11.82 33.30
CA LYS A 521 -13.67 -11.14 33.56
C LYS A 521 -14.51 -10.83 32.31
N GLY A 522 -14.05 -11.25 31.13
CA GLY A 522 -14.77 -11.10 29.86
C GLY A 522 -15.55 -12.34 29.40
N ASN A 523 -15.45 -13.46 30.12
CA ASN A 523 -16.17 -14.70 29.84
C ASN A 523 -16.84 -15.18 31.13
N THR A 524 -18.04 -14.68 31.41
CA THR A 524 -19.09 -15.31 32.21
C THR A 524 -20.19 -14.27 32.39
N ASP A 525 -21.15 -14.26 31.47
CA ASP A 525 -22.56 -14.18 31.81
C ASP A 525 -23.28 -15.16 30.85
N ASP A 526 -24.27 -15.85 31.40
CA ASP A 526 -25.14 -16.89 30.81
C ASP A 526 -24.68 -18.35 30.95
N ASP A 527 -24.66 -18.81 32.21
CA ASP A 527 -25.31 -20.08 32.56
C ASP A 527 -26.77 -19.79 32.95
N ILE A 528 -27.71 -20.63 32.50
CA ILE A 528 -28.74 -21.35 33.32
C ILE A 528 -29.76 -22.00 32.34
N ASN A 529 -29.63 -23.30 32.09
CA ASN A 529 -30.52 -24.29 32.71
C ASN A 529 -30.06 -25.73 32.41
N ASN A 530 -29.81 -26.44 33.50
CA ASN A 530 -29.59 -27.87 33.60
C ASN A 530 -30.93 -28.63 33.63
N GLU A 531 -30.88 -29.88 33.19
CA GLU A 531 -31.48 -31.11 33.75
C GLU A 531 -31.76 -32.05 32.57
N GLU A 532 -31.45 -33.34 32.56
CA GLU A 532 -30.73 -34.27 33.43
C GLU A 532 -30.52 -35.56 32.59
N GLU A 533 -29.48 -36.33 32.94
CA GLU A 533 -29.34 -37.81 32.90
C GLU A 533 -30.25 -38.67 31.96
N LYS A 534 -29.84 -39.74 31.26
CA LYS A 534 -28.79 -40.75 31.49
C LYS A 534 -28.80 -41.76 30.31
N SER A 535 -27.66 -42.43 30.16
CA SER A 535 -27.47 -43.86 29.84
C SER A 535 -27.60 -44.43 28.40
N THR A 536 -26.43 -44.96 27.98
CA THR A 536 -26.14 -46.32 27.50
C THR A 536 -26.37 -46.73 26.03
N ASP A 537 -25.24 -47.18 25.47
CA ASP A 537 -25.00 -48.44 24.72
C ASP A 537 -25.39 -48.60 23.24
N LYS A 538 -24.31 -48.90 22.48
CA LYS A 538 -24.11 -50.00 21.51
C LYS A 538 -24.78 -49.96 20.12
N LYS A 539 -23.92 -50.25 19.13
CA LYS A 539 -24.08 -51.09 17.90
C LYS A 539 -25.32 -50.80 17.05
N GLU A 540 -25.25 -50.49 15.75
CA GLU A 540 -24.45 -51.01 14.64
C GLU A 540 -24.08 -49.90 13.65
#